data_AF-A0A1D2A736-F1
#
_entry.id   AF-A0A1D2A736-F1
#
_cell.length_a   1.000
_cell.length_b   1.000
_cell.length_c   1.000
_cell.angle_alpha   90.00
_cell.angle_beta   90.00
_cell.angle_gamma   90.00
#
_symmetry.space_group_name_H-M   'P 1'
#
loop_
_entity.id
_entity.type
_entity.pdbx_description
1 polymer ?
#
loop_
_entity_poly.entity_id
_entity_poly.type
_entity_poly.pdbx_seq_one_letter_code
_entity_poly.pdbx_strand_id
1 'polypeptide(L)'
;GDGVEEAFYTTDRVMTVSFHLKREGFFPGTGALEDKGELLGRGYSLNVPLDEGIDDEQYLGLFRPTLDAVMRSFQPGAIVLQCGADSVKGDRLGPWNLSLQGHAAAVAHVKAYGVPMLVLGGGGYIKTTVARAWTLETAVLTGQSVEDALPENPYLEYFGPDFRLGWDRPKYNVNFNKRADLDRLGRRVQEHMRSLAAAPGVGLSAHPPEALLPACDLEDPEVVHARLGEYTKAHCGHFLWCVEEGYAGPGA
;
A
#
# COMPACT_ATOMS: atom_id res chain seq x y z
N GLY A 1 -0.11 7.33 1.87
CA GLY A 1 1.02 7.07 0.97
C GLY A 1 1.08 8.18 -0.05
N ASP A 2 1.29 9.38 0.45
CA ASP A 2 1.28 10.65 -0.29
C ASP A 2 2.46 10.77 -1.25
N GLY A 3 3.68 10.40 -0.83
CA GLY A 3 4.85 10.51 -1.72
C GLY A 3 4.76 9.64 -2.99
N VAL A 4 4.18 8.44 -2.88
CA VAL A 4 3.95 7.56 -4.06
C VAL A 4 2.81 8.12 -4.92
N GLU A 5 1.76 8.67 -4.29
CA GLU A 5 0.68 9.32 -5.01
C GLU A 5 1.17 10.55 -5.78
N GLU A 6 1.96 11.42 -5.16
CA GLU A 6 2.53 12.62 -5.78
C GLU A 6 3.39 12.27 -6.99
N ALA A 7 4.27 11.28 -6.86
CA ALA A 7 5.17 10.85 -7.94
C ALA A 7 4.42 10.37 -9.20
N PHE A 8 3.19 9.87 -9.04
CA PHE A 8 2.37 9.35 -10.13
C PHE A 8 1.07 10.15 -10.37
N TYR A 9 0.94 11.33 -9.77
CA TYR A 9 -0.32 12.08 -9.72
C TYR A 9 -0.86 12.49 -11.10
N THR A 10 0.03 12.57 -12.09
CA THR A 10 -0.28 13.04 -13.45
C THR A 10 -0.28 11.93 -14.51
N THR A 11 -0.11 10.66 -14.14
CA THR A 11 -0.10 9.52 -15.07
C THR A 11 -1.24 8.53 -14.86
N ASP A 12 -1.74 7.97 -15.95
CA ASP A 12 -2.70 6.87 -16.00
C ASP A 12 -2.06 5.48 -16.02
N ARG A 13 -0.72 5.40 -16.02
CA ARG A 13 0.01 4.11 -16.07
C ARG A 13 0.22 3.47 -14.71
N VAL A 14 0.08 4.25 -13.64
CA VAL A 14 0.20 3.78 -12.27
C VAL A 14 -1.02 4.26 -11.51
N MET A 15 -1.82 3.33 -11.00
CA MET A 15 -2.92 3.64 -10.10
C MET A 15 -2.45 3.49 -8.65
N THR A 16 -2.60 4.54 -7.86
CA THR A 16 -2.39 4.47 -6.41
C THR A 16 -3.72 4.21 -5.70
N VAL A 17 -3.73 3.25 -4.78
CA VAL A 17 -4.91 2.94 -3.95
C VAL A 17 -4.48 2.98 -2.48
N SER A 18 -5.07 3.87 -1.70
CA SER A 18 -4.68 4.05 -0.29
C SER A 18 -5.88 3.99 0.65
N PHE A 19 -5.82 3.08 1.61
CA PHE A 19 -6.69 3.05 2.79
C PHE A 19 -5.90 3.63 3.95
N HIS A 20 -6.41 4.67 4.59
CA HIS A 20 -5.66 5.36 5.65
C HIS A 20 -6.58 6.12 6.60
N LEU A 21 -6.07 6.39 7.80
CA LEU A 21 -6.75 7.30 8.72
C LEU A 21 -6.71 8.71 8.15
N LYS A 22 -7.87 9.37 8.09
CA LYS A 22 -7.96 10.79 7.73
C LYS A 22 -8.74 11.55 8.81
N ARG A 23 -8.03 12.30 9.64
CA ARG A 23 -8.61 13.26 10.59
C ARG A 23 -7.82 14.56 10.57
N GLU A 24 -8.41 15.62 11.10
CA GLU A 24 -7.71 16.88 11.30
C GLU A 24 -6.46 16.68 12.18
N GLY A 25 -5.33 17.25 11.77
CA GLY A 25 -4.06 17.15 12.49
C GLY A 25 -3.34 15.80 12.44
N PHE A 26 -3.84 14.81 11.68
CA PHE A 26 -3.12 13.56 11.45
C PHE A 26 -2.24 13.63 10.20
N PHE A 27 -0.98 13.22 10.34
CA PHE A 27 -0.01 13.19 9.26
C PHE A 27 -0.42 12.18 8.16
N PRO A 28 -0.23 12.48 6.87
CA PRO A 28 0.36 13.70 6.29
C PRO A 28 -0.64 14.84 6.06
N GLY A 29 -1.94 14.62 6.27
CA GLY A 29 -2.99 15.60 6.06
C GLY A 29 -3.62 15.58 4.66
N THR A 30 -3.05 14.84 3.71
CA THR A 30 -3.57 14.58 2.35
C THR A 30 -4.38 13.27 2.28
N GLY A 31 -4.92 12.92 1.11
CA GLY A 31 -5.68 11.67 0.90
C GLY A 31 -7.18 11.83 1.11
N ALA A 32 -7.74 13.01 0.84
CA ALA A 32 -9.18 13.18 0.77
C ALA A 32 -9.77 12.33 -0.37
N LEU A 33 -11.07 12.02 -0.28
CA LEU A 33 -11.75 11.25 -1.33
C LEU A 33 -11.82 12.01 -2.67
N GLU A 34 -11.64 13.33 -2.61
CA GLU A 34 -11.59 14.26 -3.73
C GLU A 34 -10.19 14.34 -4.37
N ASP A 35 -9.15 13.84 -3.69
CA ASP A 35 -7.77 13.77 -4.21
C ASP A 35 -7.69 12.59 -5.19
N LYS A 36 -7.73 12.91 -6.49
CA LYS A 36 -7.99 11.94 -7.58
C LYS A 36 -6.97 11.97 -8.70
N GLY A 37 -5.83 12.64 -8.52
CA GLY A 37 -4.88 12.87 -9.60
C GLY A 37 -5.30 14.01 -10.54
N GLU A 38 -4.38 14.37 -11.42
CA GLU A 38 -4.52 15.47 -12.37
C GLU A 38 -4.07 15.05 -13.78
N LEU A 39 -4.38 15.89 -14.78
CA LEU A 39 -4.02 15.65 -16.18
C LEU A 39 -4.47 14.24 -16.65
N LEU A 40 -3.54 13.43 -17.16
CA LEU A 40 -3.83 12.05 -17.57
C LEU A 40 -4.09 11.13 -16.37
N GLY A 41 -3.46 11.42 -15.22
CA GLY A 41 -3.65 10.68 -13.97
C GLY A 41 -4.96 10.96 -13.25
N ARG A 42 -5.81 11.86 -13.76
CA ARG A 42 -7.12 12.11 -13.18
C ARG A 42 -7.97 10.84 -13.21
N GLY A 43 -8.39 10.39 -12.03
CA GLY A 43 -9.10 9.15 -11.79
C GLY A 43 -8.20 7.99 -11.34
N TYR A 44 -6.87 8.12 -11.42
CA TYR A 44 -5.91 7.06 -11.12
C TYR A 44 -5.27 7.16 -9.73
N SER A 45 -5.60 8.20 -8.96
CA SER A 45 -5.38 8.21 -7.49
C SER A 45 -6.70 7.88 -6.78
N LEU A 46 -6.73 6.79 -6.03
CA LEU A 46 -7.91 6.31 -5.31
C LEU A 46 -7.64 6.30 -3.80
N ASN A 47 -8.20 7.30 -3.13
CA ASN A 47 -8.11 7.44 -1.68
C ASN A 47 -9.38 6.93 -0.97
N VAL A 48 -9.18 6.15 0.09
CA VAL A 48 -10.21 5.59 0.95
C VAL A 48 -9.95 6.08 2.38
N PRO A 49 -10.39 7.32 2.70
CA PRO A 49 -10.21 7.90 4.03
C PRO A 49 -11.13 7.20 5.04
N LEU A 50 -10.56 6.81 6.17
CA LEU A 50 -11.24 6.11 7.26
C LEU A 50 -11.05 6.83 8.59
N ASP A 51 -11.95 6.57 9.54
CA ASP A 51 -11.85 7.04 10.92
C ASP A 51 -11.11 6.02 11.80
N GLU A 52 -10.86 6.39 13.05
CA GLU A 52 -10.19 5.53 14.03
C GLU A 52 -11.00 4.28 14.38
N GLY A 53 -10.27 3.25 14.79
CA GLY A 53 -10.83 2.04 15.40
C GLY A 53 -11.53 1.09 14.45
N ILE A 54 -11.38 1.25 13.13
CA ILE A 54 -11.91 0.29 12.14
C ILE A 54 -11.42 -1.13 12.49
N ASP A 55 -12.32 -2.11 12.36
CA ASP A 55 -12.02 -3.52 12.62
C ASP A 55 -11.99 -4.36 11.35
N ASP A 56 -11.63 -5.64 11.50
CA ASP A 56 -11.41 -6.56 10.38
C ASP A 56 -12.62 -6.68 9.45
N GLU A 57 -13.84 -6.78 10.02
CA GLU A 57 -15.06 -6.96 9.23
C GLU A 57 -15.33 -5.73 8.37
N GLN A 58 -15.24 -4.55 8.97
CA GLN A 58 -15.46 -3.29 8.26
C GLN A 58 -14.37 -3.02 7.22
N TYR A 59 -13.11 -3.23 7.59
CA TYR A 59 -11.97 -3.00 6.71
C TYR A 59 -12.03 -3.94 5.51
N LEU A 60 -12.16 -5.26 5.72
CA LEU A 60 -12.24 -6.23 4.63
C LEU A 60 -13.51 -6.06 3.80
N GLY A 61 -14.61 -5.66 4.42
CA GLY A 61 -15.88 -5.36 3.76
C GLY A 61 -15.78 -4.19 2.77
N LEU A 62 -14.84 -3.27 2.97
CA LEU A 62 -14.55 -2.17 2.04
C LEU A 62 -13.37 -2.47 1.11
N PHE A 63 -12.32 -3.09 1.64
CA PHE A 63 -11.07 -3.40 0.95
C PHE A 63 -11.29 -4.33 -0.24
N ARG A 64 -11.98 -5.46 -0.03
CA ARG A 64 -12.17 -6.48 -1.08
C ARG A 64 -12.97 -5.94 -2.26
N PRO A 65 -14.18 -5.35 -2.08
CA PRO A 65 -14.95 -4.84 -3.21
C PRO A 65 -14.26 -3.68 -3.93
N THR A 66 -13.49 -2.87 -3.20
CA THR A 66 -12.69 -1.78 -3.78
C THR A 66 -11.60 -2.33 -4.69
N LEU A 67 -10.78 -3.27 -4.21
CA LEU A 67 -9.74 -3.86 -5.04
C LEU A 67 -10.34 -4.70 -6.18
N ASP A 68 -11.46 -5.40 -5.97
CA ASP A 68 -12.11 -6.13 -7.05
C ASP A 68 -12.54 -5.17 -8.18
N ALA A 69 -12.97 -3.95 -7.84
CA ALA A 69 -13.31 -2.92 -8.83
C ALA A 69 -12.07 -2.36 -9.52
N VAL A 70 -10.97 -2.15 -8.79
CA VAL A 70 -9.68 -1.76 -9.35
C VAL A 70 -9.18 -2.80 -10.35
N MET A 71 -9.19 -4.09 -9.97
CA MET A 71 -8.76 -5.17 -10.85
C MET A 71 -9.61 -5.28 -12.12
N ARG A 72 -10.92 -5.03 -12.04
CA ARG A 72 -11.82 -5.04 -13.20
C ARG A 72 -11.59 -3.85 -14.13
N SER A 73 -11.43 -2.65 -13.58
CA SER A 73 -11.36 -1.42 -14.37
C SER A 73 -9.94 -1.08 -14.82
N PHE A 74 -8.96 -1.08 -13.90
CA PHE A 74 -7.58 -0.70 -14.18
C PHE A 74 -6.77 -1.80 -14.86
N GLN A 75 -7.08 -3.07 -14.55
CA GLN A 75 -6.41 -4.26 -15.12
C GLN A 75 -4.87 -4.21 -15.01
N PRO A 76 -4.31 -4.12 -13.79
CA PRO A 76 -2.87 -3.97 -13.61
C PRO A 76 -2.10 -5.20 -14.10
N GLY A 77 -0.97 -4.96 -14.79
CA GLY A 77 -0.02 -6.02 -15.15
C GLY A 77 0.92 -6.45 -14.01
N ALA A 78 1.05 -5.63 -12.98
CA ALA A 78 1.81 -5.92 -11.77
C ALA A 78 1.22 -5.15 -10.57
N ILE A 79 1.40 -5.67 -9.36
CA ILE A 79 0.94 -5.06 -8.11
C ILE A 79 2.14 -4.81 -7.20
N VAL A 80 2.22 -3.60 -6.62
CA VAL A 80 3.11 -3.31 -5.49
C VAL A 80 2.24 -3.14 -4.25
N LEU A 81 2.34 -4.05 -3.29
CA LEU A 81 1.54 -4.05 -2.08
C LEU A 81 2.41 -3.61 -0.89
N GLN A 82 2.07 -2.48 -0.30
CA GLN A 82 2.70 -1.96 0.91
C GLN A 82 1.93 -2.46 2.14
N CYS A 83 2.57 -3.27 2.98
CA CYS A 83 1.99 -3.93 4.15
C CYS A 83 2.39 -3.22 5.45
N GLY A 84 1.93 -1.97 5.64
CA GLY A 84 2.14 -1.21 6.87
C GLY A 84 1.48 -1.87 8.07
N ALA A 85 2.29 -2.37 9.00
CA ALA A 85 1.85 -3.05 10.21
C ALA A 85 1.41 -2.09 11.34
N ASP A 86 1.48 -0.78 11.14
CA ASP A 86 0.90 0.22 12.05
C ASP A 86 -0.63 0.23 12.01
N SER A 87 -1.25 -0.34 10.99
CA SER A 87 -2.69 -0.57 10.92
C SER A 87 -3.20 -1.67 11.88
N VAL A 88 -2.29 -2.49 12.42
CA VAL A 88 -2.60 -3.59 13.35
C VAL A 88 -2.86 -3.06 14.76
N LYS A 89 -3.84 -3.64 15.43
CA LYS A 89 -4.28 -3.25 16.77
C LYS A 89 -3.13 -3.23 17.79
N GLY A 90 -3.14 -2.18 18.60
CA GLY A 90 -2.15 -1.98 19.66
C GLY A 90 -0.78 -1.51 19.17
N ASP A 91 -0.68 -1.03 17.92
CA ASP A 91 0.43 -0.21 17.47
C ASP A 91 0.56 1.07 18.31
N ARG A 92 1.75 1.67 18.33
CA ARG A 92 2.03 2.87 19.12
C ARG A 92 1.45 4.15 18.49
N LEU A 93 1.39 4.21 17.16
CA LEU A 93 0.99 5.40 16.40
C LEU A 93 -0.30 5.18 15.62
N GLY A 94 -0.56 3.95 15.16
CA GLY A 94 -1.76 3.61 14.41
C GLY A 94 -3.00 3.40 15.29
N PRO A 95 -4.12 4.07 15.02
CA PRO A 95 -5.32 4.01 15.85
C PRO A 95 -6.38 3.02 15.33
N TRP A 96 -6.00 2.02 14.55
CA TRP A 96 -6.92 1.00 14.04
C TRP A 96 -6.98 -0.23 14.94
N ASN A 97 -7.96 -1.11 14.67
CA ASN A 97 -8.21 -2.32 15.44
C ASN A 97 -8.06 -3.60 14.59
N LEU A 98 -7.26 -3.57 13.52
CA LEU A 98 -7.07 -4.76 12.69
C LEU A 98 -6.34 -5.86 13.47
N SER A 99 -6.80 -7.09 13.35
CA SER A 99 -6.03 -8.25 13.83
C SER A 99 -4.92 -8.60 12.84
N LEU A 100 -3.98 -9.42 13.31
CA LEU A 100 -2.96 -10.03 12.44
C LEU A 100 -3.62 -10.83 11.30
N GLN A 101 -4.71 -11.53 11.61
CA GLN A 101 -5.47 -12.32 10.65
C GLN A 101 -6.22 -11.45 9.64
N GLY A 102 -6.82 -10.34 10.09
CA GLY A 102 -7.49 -9.39 9.21
C GLY A 102 -6.51 -8.74 8.23
N HIS A 103 -5.34 -8.33 8.71
CA HIS A 103 -4.26 -7.78 7.89
C HIS A 103 -3.73 -8.83 6.89
N ALA A 104 -3.44 -10.05 7.34
CA ALA A 104 -3.02 -11.16 6.48
C ALA A 104 -4.10 -11.57 5.46
N ALA A 105 -5.39 -11.44 5.80
CA ALA A 105 -6.50 -11.71 4.88
C ALA A 105 -6.59 -10.67 3.76
N ALA A 106 -6.14 -9.42 3.99
CA ALA A 106 -6.01 -8.43 2.92
C ALA A 106 -4.90 -8.84 1.93
N VAL A 107 -3.75 -9.29 2.43
CA VAL A 107 -2.65 -9.83 1.60
C VAL A 107 -3.10 -11.07 0.82
N ALA A 108 -3.82 -12.00 1.46
CA ALA A 108 -4.36 -13.19 0.82
C ALA A 108 -5.32 -12.84 -0.34
N HIS A 109 -6.16 -11.82 -0.15
CA HIS A 109 -7.09 -11.35 -1.20
C HIS A 109 -6.34 -10.82 -2.41
N VAL A 110 -5.30 -10.01 -2.20
CA VAL A 110 -4.46 -9.48 -3.31
C VAL A 110 -3.72 -10.60 -4.01
N LYS A 111 -3.12 -11.53 -3.27
CA LYS A 111 -2.43 -12.71 -3.82
C LYS A 111 -3.34 -13.54 -4.72
N ALA A 112 -4.62 -13.67 -4.38
CA ALA A 112 -5.58 -14.49 -5.11
C ALA A 112 -5.84 -14.02 -6.55
N TYR A 113 -5.51 -12.77 -6.90
CA TYR A 113 -5.63 -12.29 -8.28
C TYR A 113 -4.61 -12.92 -9.24
N GLY A 114 -3.51 -13.51 -8.74
CA GLY A 114 -2.52 -14.18 -9.58
C GLY A 114 -1.70 -13.25 -10.49
N VAL A 115 -1.67 -11.95 -10.18
CA VAL A 115 -0.85 -10.94 -10.88
C VAL A 115 0.54 -10.87 -10.24
N PRO A 116 1.63 -10.67 -11.01
CA PRO A 116 2.96 -10.46 -10.46
C PRO A 116 2.94 -9.40 -9.35
N MET A 117 3.49 -9.75 -8.18
CA MET A 117 3.37 -8.93 -6.98
C MET A 117 4.72 -8.70 -6.31
N LEU A 118 5.01 -7.44 -5.98
CA LEU A 118 6.06 -7.04 -5.05
C LEU A 118 5.41 -6.66 -3.72
N VAL A 119 5.81 -7.31 -2.64
CA VAL A 119 5.28 -7.04 -1.30
C VAL A 119 6.36 -6.34 -0.48
N LEU A 120 6.00 -5.20 0.11
CA LEU A 120 6.89 -4.35 0.90
C LEU A 120 6.36 -4.23 2.32
N GLY A 121 7.26 -3.94 3.28
CA GLY A 121 6.87 -3.57 4.64
C GLY A 121 6.40 -2.12 4.72
N GLY A 122 6.78 -1.42 5.78
CA GLY A 122 6.57 0.02 5.97
C GLY A 122 6.36 0.37 7.44
N GLY A 123 5.33 1.17 7.75
CA GLY A 123 5.01 1.56 9.12
C GLY A 123 4.76 0.38 10.06
N GLY A 124 4.98 0.59 11.35
CA GLY A 124 4.87 -0.45 12.38
C GLY A 124 5.82 -0.16 13.55
N TYR A 125 5.26 0.22 14.69
CA TYR A 125 6.02 0.86 15.77
C TYR A 125 6.04 0.04 17.06
N ILE A 126 5.47 -1.17 17.02
CA ILE A 126 5.66 -2.24 18.02
C ILE A 126 6.33 -3.43 17.34
N LYS A 127 7.65 -3.59 17.58
CA LYS A 127 8.50 -4.58 16.89
C LYS A 127 7.93 -6.00 16.89
N THR A 128 7.33 -6.43 18.00
CA THR A 128 6.77 -7.78 18.13
C THR A 128 5.47 -7.96 17.35
N THR A 129 4.67 -6.90 17.20
CA THR A 129 3.48 -6.91 16.32
C THR A 129 3.92 -6.97 14.87
N VAL A 130 4.91 -6.15 14.48
CA VAL A 130 5.48 -6.14 13.12
C VAL A 130 6.03 -7.52 12.74
N ALA A 131 6.85 -8.12 13.61
CA ALA A 131 7.42 -9.43 13.38
C ALA A 131 6.33 -10.51 13.20
N ARG A 132 5.26 -10.47 14.00
CA ARG A 132 4.12 -11.41 13.87
C ARG A 132 3.35 -11.19 12.57
N ALA A 133 3.04 -9.95 12.22
CA ALA A 133 2.27 -9.59 11.03
C ALA A 133 2.99 -10.07 9.76
N TRP A 134 4.24 -9.67 9.57
CA TRP A 134 5.00 -10.03 8.38
C TRP A 134 5.37 -11.52 8.32
N THR A 135 5.53 -12.20 9.47
CA THR A 135 5.69 -13.67 9.49
C THR A 135 4.42 -14.37 8.97
N LEU A 136 3.25 -13.95 9.46
CA LEU A 136 1.97 -14.52 9.03
C LEU A 136 1.67 -14.23 7.55
N GLU A 137 1.96 -13.00 7.10
CA GLU A 137 1.81 -12.62 5.70
C GLU A 137 2.76 -13.39 4.78
N THR A 138 4.00 -13.62 5.21
CA THR A 138 4.95 -14.46 4.47
C THR A 138 4.44 -15.90 4.35
N ALA A 139 3.84 -16.45 5.40
CA ALA A 139 3.20 -17.77 5.35
C ALA A 139 2.04 -17.79 4.33
N VAL A 140 1.18 -16.76 4.34
CA VAL A 140 0.11 -16.57 3.34
C VAL A 140 0.67 -16.51 1.91
N LEU A 141 1.72 -15.73 1.68
CA LEU A 141 2.34 -15.55 0.36
C LEU A 141 2.97 -16.86 -0.15
N THR A 142 3.63 -17.60 0.73
CA THR A 142 4.27 -18.89 0.40
C THR A 142 3.32 -20.08 0.41
N GLY A 143 2.07 -19.89 0.83
CA GLY A 143 1.07 -20.96 0.95
C GLY A 143 1.39 -21.96 2.06
N GLN A 144 2.18 -21.54 3.05
CA GLN A 144 2.56 -22.36 4.19
C GLN A 144 1.60 -22.14 5.36
N SER A 145 1.37 -23.20 6.13
CA SER A 145 0.73 -23.09 7.44
C SER A 145 1.83 -22.90 8.49
N VAL A 146 1.62 -21.98 9.43
CA VAL A 146 2.52 -21.75 10.56
C VAL A 146 1.79 -22.08 11.85
N GLU A 147 2.52 -22.70 12.78
CA GLU A 147 1.99 -23.00 14.11
C GLU A 147 1.86 -21.72 14.94
N ASP A 148 0.94 -21.73 15.89
CA ASP A 148 0.75 -20.59 16.80
C ASP A 148 1.91 -20.45 17.79
N ALA A 149 2.52 -21.57 18.20
CA ALA A 149 3.68 -21.55 19.09
C ALA A 149 4.90 -21.01 18.34
N LEU A 150 5.57 -20.01 18.92
CA LEU A 150 6.79 -19.46 18.31
C LEU A 150 7.95 -20.44 18.49
N PRO A 151 8.75 -20.68 17.43
CA PRO A 151 9.92 -21.53 17.54
C PRO A 151 11.01 -20.87 18.40
N GLU A 152 11.91 -21.68 18.96
CA GLU A 152 13.11 -21.16 19.62
C GLU A 152 13.93 -20.29 18.66
N ASN A 153 14.26 -19.08 19.12
CA ASN A 153 15.07 -18.14 18.39
C ASN A 153 15.72 -17.13 19.36
N PRO A 154 16.80 -16.43 18.96
CA PRO A 154 17.51 -15.49 19.83
C PRO A 154 16.66 -14.33 20.39
N TYR A 155 15.49 -14.08 19.80
CA TYR A 155 14.59 -12.98 20.17
C TYR A 155 13.29 -13.47 20.83
N LEU A 156 13.17 -14.76 21.16
CA LEU A 156 11.92 -15.34 21.68
C LEU A 156 11.41 -14.63 22.94
N GLU A 157 12.31 -14.17 23.81
CA GLU A 157 11.97 -13.45 25.04
C GLU A 157 11.18 -12.15 24.80
N TYR A 158 11.33 -11.51 23.63
CA TYR A 158 10.55 -10.32 23.27
C TYR A 158 9.04 -10.63 23.15
N PHE A 159 8.68 -11.89 22.93
CA PHE A 159 7.30 -12.33 22.70
C PHE A 159 6.64 -12.93 23.96
N GLY A 160 7.32 -12.86 25.10
CA GLY A 160 6.75 -13.24 26.39
C GLY A 160 5.60 -12.32 26.83
N PRO A 161 4.71 -12.79 27.72
CA PRO A 161 4.73 -14.13 28.33
C PRO A 161 4.07 -15.22 27.46
N ASP A 162 3.43 -14.84 26.35
CA ASP A 162 2.56 -15.76 25.61
C ASP A 162 3.33 -16.68 24.64
N PHE A 163 4.45 -16.20 24.09
CA PHE A 163 5.28 -16.91 23.10
C PHE A 163 4.50 -17.46 21.90
N ARG A 164 3.47 -16.72 21.48
CA ARG A 164 2.56 -17.08 20.39
C ARG A 164 2.59 -16.07 19.24
N LEU A 165 2.31 -16.56 18.04
CA LEU A 165 2.09 -15.77 16.83
C LEU A 165 0.75 -15.04 16.91
N GLY A 166 -0.32 -15.75 17.26
CA GLY A 166 -1.67 -15.25 17.49
C GLY A 166 -1.77 -14.49 18.79
N TRP A 167 -1.30 -13.23 18.78
CA TRP A 167 -1.46 -12.34 19.92
C TRP A 167 -2.66 -11.42 19.75
N ASP A 168 -3.68 -11.63 20.57
CA ASP A 168 -4.85 -10.77 20.63
C ASP A 168 -4.72 -9.75 21.78
N ARG A 169 -4.23 -8.55 21.46
CA ARG A 169 -4.43 -7.41 22.36
C ARG A 169 -5.91 -6.99 22.31
N PRO A 170 -6.55 -6.72 23.47
CA PRO A 170 -7.93 -6.24 23.49
C PRO A 170 -8.07 -4.97 22.64
N LYS A 171 -9.27 -4.78 22.05
CA LYS A 171 -9.59 -3.60 21.23
C LYS A 171 -9.22 -2.34 22.01
N TYR A 172 -8.31 -1.55 21.45
CA TYR A 172 -7.74 -0.40 22.14
C TYR A 172 -8.52 0.89 21.83
N ASN A 173 -9.04 0.99 20.59
CA ASN A 173 -9.64 2.23 20.09
C ASN A 173 -11.15 2.09 19.93
N VAL A 174 -11.89 3.15 20.28
CA VAL A 174 -13.32 3.26 19.95
C VAL A 174 -13.45 3.32 18.42
N ASN A 175 -14.37 2.54 17.87
CA ASN A 175 -14.60 2.52 16.43
C ASN A 175 -15.54 3.66 16.03
N PHE A 176 -15.02 4.65 15.30
CA PHE A 176 -15.78 5.81 14.83
C PHE A 176 -16.35 5.63 13.42
N ASN A 177 -16.03 4.51 12.75
CA ASN A 177 -16.49 4.20 11.40
C ASN A 177 -17.93 3.69 11.45
N LYS A 178 -18.90 4.57 11.24
CA LYS A 178 -20.31 4.18 11.16
C LYS A 178 -20.57 3.43 9.86
N ARG A 179 -21.38 2.37 9.93
CA ARG A 179 -21.71 1.53 8.77
C ARG A 179 -22.26 2.35 7.59
N ALA A 180 -23.14 3.31 7.86
CA ALA A 180 -23.74 4.15 6.81
C ALA A 180 -22.70 5.00 6.06
N ASP A 181 -21.63 5.43 6.74
CA ASP A 181 -20.57 6.24 6.15
C ASP A 181 -19.63 5.36 5.31
N LEU A 182 -19.28 4.17 5.81
CA LEU A 182 -18.54 3.15 5.05
C LEU A 182 -19.29 2.72 3.78
N ASP A 183 -20.60 2.49 3.88
CA ASP A 183 -21.42 2.11 2.72
C ASP A 183 -21.49 3.27 1.70
N ARG A 184 -21.51 4.53 2.15
CA ARG A 184 -21.47 5.71 1.27
C ARG A 184 -20.11 5.84 0.59
N LEU A 185 -19.03 5.66 1.35
CA LEU A 185 -17.66 5.64 0.83
C LEU A 185 -17.49 4.55 -0.23
N GLY A 186 -17.92 3.32 0.08
CA GLY A 186 -17.91 2.20 -0.86
C GLY A 186 -18.68 2.50 -2.15
N ARG A 187 -19.87 3.09 -2.08
CA ARG A 187 -20.62 3.51 -3.29
C ARG A 187 -19.86 4.53 -4.12
N ARG A 188 -19.27 5.56 -3.51
CA ARG A 188 -18.48 6.59 -4.21
C ARG A 188 -17.26 5.97 -4.92
N VAL A 189 -16.58 5.03 -4.25
CA VAL A 189 -15.47 4.26 -4.85
C VAL A 189 -15.96 3.46 -6.06
N GLN A 190 -17.07 2.72 -5.94
CA GLN A 190 -17.60 1.93 -7.06
C GLN A 190 -18.09 2.80 -8.23
N GLU A 191 -18.64 3.98 -7.97
CA GLU A 191 -19.01 4.96 -9.01
C GLU A 191 -17.78 5.50 -9.72
N HIS A 192 -16.73 5.86 -8.97
CA HIS A 192 -15.45 6.31 -9.52
C HIS A 192 -14.86 5.24 -10.43
N MET A 193 -14.74 4.00 -9.95
CA MET A 193 -14.15 2.90 -10.74
C MET A 193 -14.96 2.54 -11.99
N ARG A 194 -16.28 2.73 -11.98
CA ARG A 194 -17.13 2.53 -13.17
C ARG A 194 -16.93 3.60 -14.25
N SER A 195 -16.48 4.78 -13.87
CA SER A 195 -16.22 5.89 -14.79
C SER A 195 -14.82 5.87 -15.40
N LEU A 196 -13.92 5.06 -14.85
CA LEU A 196 -12.52 5.00 -15.25
C LEU A 196 -12.35 4.22 -16.56
N ALA A 197 -11.55 4.77 -17.48
CA ALA A 197 -11.03 3.99 -18.60
C ALA A 197 -9.97 2.99 -18.11
N ALA A 198 -9.77 1.90 -18.83
CA ALA A 198 -8.65 1.00 -18.52
C ALA A 198 -7.31 1.69 -18.73
N ALA A 199 -6.26 1.21 -18.05
CA ALA A 199 -4.91 1.72 -18.25
C ALA A 199 -4.49 1.57 -19.72
N PRO A 200 -3.76 2.55 -20.31
CA PRO A 200 -3.25 2.41 -21.66
C PRO A 200 -2.31 1.20 -21.75
N GLY A 201 -2.58 0.29 -22.69
CA GLY A 201 -1.73 -0.88 -22.92
C GLY A 201 -0.36 -0.46 -23.42
N VAL A 202 0.68 -0.75 -22.65
CA VAL A 202 2.09 -0.57 -23.06
C VAL A 202 2.78 -1.91 -22.94
N GLY A 203 3.51 -2.32 -23.99
CA GLY A 203 4.34 -3.50 -23.93
C GLY A 203 5.36 -3.37 -22.81
N LEU A 204 5.53 -4.41 -21.99
CA LEU A 204 6.63 -4.50 -21.03
C LEU A 204 7.94 -4.34 -21.82
N SER A 205 8.60 -3.20 -21.68
CA SER A 205 9.97 -3.04 -22.17
C SER A 205 10.89 -3.90 -21.32
N ALA A 206 11.88 -4.51 -21.96
CA ALA A 206 12.86 -5.37 -21.30
C ALA A 206 13.41 -4.73 -20.02
N HIS A 207 13.68 -5.56 -19.02
CA HIS A 207 14.34 -5.13 -17.78
C HIS A 207 15.55 -4.25 -18.11
N PRO A 208 15.84 -3.21 -17.31
CA PRO A 208 17.06 -2.44 -17.45
C PRO A 208 18.25 -3.40 -17.54
N PRO A 209 19.22 -3.18 -18.45
CA PRO A 209 20.41 -4.02 -18.55
C PRO A 209 20.99 -4.34 -17.17
N GLU A 210 21.43 -5.58 -16.93
CA GLU A 210 21.99 -6.01 -15.63
C GLU A 210 23.10 -5.07 -15.12
N ALA A 211 23.83 -4.42 -16.05
CA ALA A 211 24.84 -3.41 -15.74
C ALA A 211 24.32 -2.18 -14.96
N LEU A 212 23.01 -1.96 -14.93
CA LEU A 212 22.37 -0.87 -14.17
C LEU A 212 21.89 -1.30 -12.79
N LEU A 213 21.70 -2.61 -12.58
CA LEU A 213 21.31 -3.14 -11.29
C LEU A 213 22.50 -3.05 -10.34
N PRO A 214 22.33 -2.51 -9.12
CA PRO A 214 23.41 -2.51 -8.14
C PRO A 214 23.81 -3.96 -7.84
N ALA A 215 25.10 -4.27 -7.96
CA ALA A 215 25.62 -5.51 -7.43
C ALA A 215 25.42 -5.46 -5.90
N CYS A 216 24.66 -6.42 -5.36
CA CYS A 216 24.32 -6.46 -3.94
C CYS A 216 25.57 -6.16 -3.08
N ASP A 217 25.50 -5.03 -2.37
CA ASP A 217 26.37 -4.59 -1.28
C ASP A 217 27.82 -4.13 -1.60
N LEU A 218 28.15 -3.72 -2.83
CA LEU A 218 29.53 -3.25 -3.16
C LEU A 218 29.65 -1.86 -3.80
N GLU A 219 28.54 -1.19 -4.15
CA GLU A 219 28.60 0.11 -4.82
C GLU A 219 28.22 1.27 -3.90
N ASP A 220 28.92 2.40 -4.06
CA ASP A 220 28.59 3.66 -3.38
C ASP A 220 27.16 4.10 -3.74
N PRO A 221 26.29 4.35 -2.74
CA PRO A 221 24.92 4.79 -2.96
C PRO A 221 24.79 6.01 -3.89
N GLU A 222 25.73 6.96 -3.86
CA GLU A 222 25.69 8.13 -4.75
C GLU A 222 25.93 7.74 -6.21
N VAL A 223 26.81 6.77 -6.45
CA VAL A 223 27.11 6.26 -7.81
C VAL A 223 25.92 5.49 -8.37
N VAL A 224 25.29 4.64 -7.54
CA VAL A 224 24.06 3.92 -7.90
C VAL A 224 22.95 4.93 -8.22
N HIS A 225 22.79 5.96 -7.38
CA HIS A 225 21.77 6.99 -7.57
C HIS A 225 21.99 7.80 -8.85
N ALA A 226 23.23 8.21 -9.15
CA ALA A 226 23.58 8.92 -10.37
C ALA A 226 23.29 8.07 -11.63
N ARG A 227 23.70 6.79 -11.63
CA ARG A 227 23.47 5.86 -12.75
C ARG A 227 21.98 5.60 -13.00
N LEU A 228 21.20 5.39 -11.94
CA LEU A 228 19.73 5.26 -12.04
C LEU A 228 19.08 6.57 -12.49
N GLY A 229 19.61 7.71 -12.05
CA GLY A 229 19.17 9.04 -12.47
C GLY A 229 19.36 9.26 -13.98
N GLU A 230 20.53 8.91 -14.53
CA GLU A 230 20.79 8.98 -15.98
C GLU A 230 19.87 8.05 -16.78
N TYR A 231 19.68 6.81 -16.32
CA TYR A 231 18.76 5.88 -16.96
C TYR A 231 17.31 6.41 -16.97
N THR A 232 16.87 6.95 -15.84
CA THR A 232 15.53 7.54 -15.71
C THR A 232 15.39 8.77 -16.62
N LYS A 233 16.43 9.61 -16.74
CA LYS A 233 16.45 10.74 -17.69
C LYS A 233 16.36 10.27 -19.14
N ALA A 234 17.10 9.23 -19.51
CA ALA A 234 17.14 8.70 -20.87
C ALA A 234 15.86 7.96 -21.29
N HIS A 235 15.18 7.29 -20.36
CA HIS A 235 14.07 6.38 -20.67
C HIS A 235 12.70 6.84 -20.13
N CYS A 236 12.70 7.75 -19.16
CA CYS A 236 11.49 8.31 -18.53
C CYS A 236 11.45 9.84 -18.64
N GLY A 237 12.15 10.44 -19.61
CA GLY A 237 12.35 11.90 -19.72
C GLY A 237 11.08 12.76 -19.72
N HIS A 238 9.90 12.20 -20.05
CA HIS A 238 8.62 12.89 -19.93
C HIS A 238 8.16 13.07 -18.47
N PHE A 239 8.55 12.17 -17.55
CA PHE A 239 8.21 12.23 -16.12
C PHE A 239 9.09 13.20 -15.33
N LEU A 240 10.38 13.32 -15.68
CA LEU A 240 11.32 14.16 -14.94
C LEU A 240 11.10 15.66 -15.16
N TRP A 241 10.59 16.06 -16.33
CA TRP A 241 10.30 17.48 -16.61
C TRP A 241 9.26 18.06 -15.65
N CYS A 242 8.24 17.28 -15.26
CA CYS A 242 7.23 17.71 -14.30
C CYS A 242 7.77 17.88 -12.86
N VAL A 243 8.87 17.21 -12.51
CA VAL A 243 9.46 17.20 -11.16
C VAL A 243 10.56 18.26 -11.01
N GLU A 244 11.37 18.50 -12.05
CA GLU A 244 12.53 19.39 -11.96
C GLU A 244 12.20 20.88 -12.14
N GLU A 245 11.19 21.26 -12.93
CA GLU A 245 10.98 22.68 -13.31
C GLU A 245 9.85 23.39 -12.53
N GLY A 246 8.98 22.65 -11.84
CA GLY A 246 7.70 23.21 -11.39
C GLY A 246 6.81 23.57 -12.59
N TYR A 247 5.51 23.37 -12.47
CA TYR A 247 4.60 23.45 -13.60
C TYR A 247 4.51 24.87 -14.21
N ALA A 248 5.16 25.09 -15.36
CA ALA A 248 4.81 26.18 -16.27
C ALA A 248 3.67 25.69 -17.18
N GLY A 249 2.46 26.17 -16.95
CA GLY A 249 1.27 25.77 -17.70
C GLY A 249 1.37 26.07 -19.20
N PRO A 250 0.47 25.50 -20.02
CA PRO A 250 0.47 25.74 -21.47
C PRO A 250 0.04 27.19 -21.75
N GLY A 251 1.04 28.03 -22.03
CA GLY A 251 0.90 29.46 -22.23
C GLY A 251 2.22 30.14 -22.59
N ALA A 252 2.90 29.62 -23.61
CA ALA A 252 3.84 30.33 -24.46
C ALA A 252 3.53 29.99 -25.93
#